data_AF-A0A1C6RQ67-F1
#
_entry.id   AF-A0A1C6RQ67-F1
#
_cell.length_a   1.000
_cell.length_b   1.000
_cell.length_c   1.000
_cell.angle_alpha   90.00
_cell.angle_beta   90.00
_cell.angle_gamma   90.00
#
_symmetry.space_group_name_H-M   'P 1'
#
loop_
_entity.id
_entity.type
_entity.pdbx_description
1 polymer ?
#
loop_
_entity_poly.entity_id
_entity_poly.type
_entity_poly.pdbx_seq_one_letter_code
_entity_poly.pdbx_strand_id
1 'polypeptide(L)'
;MTSLQEALDAAAEDPGSQQWDLIWQESCHQGTCDPASAVLLPWLARTCANFRPQERERAVVLAGFIAVDADEKSRGVYADDIASLRALTLECLSSGGSSDTMFVYLQQAVLGFDGDEVWGKELDRINDGEVDVQCPACAKDLLVNLQSGGSSIEPGLSSQLATRLHAEALQVGHESVAAALTYLFGRMSCPVCGAAFNVADEATGSPSR
;
A
#
# COMPACT_ATOMS: atom_id res chain seq x y z
N MET A 1 28.57 7.52 -12.47
CA MET A 1 27.13 7.82 -12.41
C MET A 1 26.48 6.86 -13.38
N THR A 2 25.76 5.87 -12.87
CA THR A 2 24.98 4.94 -13.72
C THR A 2 23.82 5.73 -14.29
N SER A 3 23.61 5.66 -15.61
CA SER A 3 22.44 6.27 -16.24
C SER A 3 21.16 5.51 -15.85
N LEU A 4 20.00 6.17 -15.89
CA LEU A 4 18.72 5.51 -15.64
C LEU A 4 18.50 4.31 -16.57
N GLN A 5 18.92 4.41 -17.84
CA GLN A 5 18.82 3.30 -18.79
C GLN A 5 19.62 2.08 -18.36
N GLU A 6 20.88 2.26 -17.96
CA GLU A 6 21.72 1.16 -17.45
C GLU A 6 21.13 0.54 -16.17
N ALA A 7 20.48 1.36 -15.34
CA ALA A 7 19.80 0.87 -14.15
C ALA A 7 18.58 0.00 -14.49
N LEU A 8 17.75 0.43 -15.46
CA LEU A 8 16.61 -0.33 -15.95
C LEU A 8 17.05 -1.66 -16.58
N ASP A 9 18.11 -1.65 -17.40
CA ASP A 9 18.60 -2.88 -18.05
C ASP A 9 19.10 -3.89 -17.00
N ALA A 10 19.92 -3.44 -16.03
CA ALA A 10 20.41 -4.31 -14.96
C ALA A 10 19.29 -4.81 -14.04
N ALA A 11 18.29 -3.98 -13.75
CA ALA A 11 17.14 -4.37 -12.94
C ALA A 11 16.24 -5.38 -13.67
N ALA A 12 16.14 -5.32 -15.00
CA ALA A 12 15.37 -6.27 -15.80
C ALA A 12 16.04 -7.64 -15.95
N GLU A 13 17.37 -7.72 -15.80
CA GLU A 13 18.11 -8.98 -15.83
C GLU A 13 18.13 -9.68 -14.46
N ASP A 14 18.14 -8.91 -13.37
CA ASP A 14 18.24 -9.42 -12.00
C ASP A 14 17.18 -8.78 -11.07
N PRO A 15 16.17 -9.55 -10.62
CA PRO A 15 15.20 -9.08 -9.63
C PRO A 15 15.82 -8.63 -8.29
N GLY A 16 16.99 -9.17 -7.94
CA GLY A 16 17.74 -8.83 -6.72
C GLY A 16 18.69 -7.64 -6.88
N SER A 17 18.71 -7.01 -8.05
CA SER A 17 19.63 -5.93 -8.37
C SER A 17 19.46 -4.71 -7.44
N GLN A 18 20.58 -4.12 -7.02
CA GLN A 18 20.57 -2.86 -6.23
C GLN A 18 20.06 -1.68 -7.06
N GLN A 19 20.01 -1.82 -8.38
CA GLN A 19 19.57 -0.79 -9.32
C GLN A 19 18.08 -0.48 -9.16
N TRP A 20 17.30 -1.40 -8.60
CA TRP A 20 15.94 -1.12 -8.17
C TRP A 20 15.85 -0.02 -7.10
N ASP A 21 16.88 0.18 -6.25
CA ASP A 21 16.91 1.28 -5.28
C ASP A 21 17.01 2.62 -5.99
N LEU A 22 17.84 2.70 -7.04
CA LEU A 22 17.99 3.90 -7.85
C LEU A 22 16.69 4.21 -8.61
N ILE A 23 16.07 3.21 -9.25
CA ILE A 23 14.80 3.39 -9.95
C ILE A 23 13.72 3.88 -8.98
N TRP A 24 13.65 3.31 -7.79
CA TRP A 24 12.72 3.73 -6.74
C TRP A 24 12.95 5.19 -6.34
N GLN A 25 14.20 5.56 -6.04
CA GLN A 25 14.56 6.92 -5.62
C GLN A 25 14.27 7.97 -6.70
N GLU A 26 14.52 7.65 -7.97
CA GLU A 26 14.22 8.56 -9.08
C GLU A 26 12.72 8.69 -9.34
N SER A 27 11.95 7.63 -9.05
CA SER A 27 10.50 7.60 -9.31
C SER A 27 9.69 8.21 -8.16
N CYS A 28 10.13 7.98 -6.91
CA CYS A 28 9.34 8.24 -5.71
C CYS A 28 10.16 8.93 -4.61
N HIS A 29 9.58 9.98 -4.05
CA HIS A 29 10.17 10.85 -3.04
C HIS A 29 9.18 11.04 -1.88
N GLN A 30 9.66 10.82 -0.65
CA GLN A 30 8.92 11.10 0.59
C GLN A 30 7.51 10.47 0.64
N GLY A 31 7.36 9.24 0.16
CA GLY A 31 6.09 8.50 0.20
C GLY A 31 5.12 8.80 -0.95
N THR A 32 5.56 9.55 -1.98
CA THR A 32 4.78 9.81 -3.20
C THR A 32 5.66 9.61 -4.44
N CYS A 33 5.07 9.22 -5.56
CA CYS A 33 5.75 9.11 -6.84
C CYS A 33 5.49 10.33 -7.72
N ASP A 34 6.47 10.72 -8.53
CA ASP A 34 6.27 11.74 -9.56
C ASP A 34 5.28 11.19 -10.60
N PRO A 35 4.16 11.90 -10.93
CA PRO A 35 3.23 11.46 -11.95
C PRO A 35 3.88 11.17 -13.31
N ALA A 36 5.00 11.84 -13.64
CA ALA A 36 5.77 11.58 -14.85
C ALA A 36 6.38 10.16 -14.90
N SER A 37 6.58 9.53 -13.74
CA SER A 37 7.07 8.16 -13.62
C SER A 37 6.10 7.11 -14.16
N ALA A 38 4.83 7.48 -14.43
CA ALA A 38 3.86 6.60 -15.09
C ALA A 38 4.37 6.03 -16.43
N VAL A 39 5.32 6.70 -17.09
CA VAL A 39 6.00 6.20 -18.30
C VAL A 39 6.76 4.89 -18.08
N LEU A 40 7.05 4.51 -16.83
CA LEU A 40 7.71 3.26 -16.48
C LEU A 40 6.75 2.06 -16.43
N LEU A 41 5.43 2.28 -16.35
CA LEU A 41 4.44 1.20 -16.22
C LEU A 41 4.53 0.14 -17.33
N PRO A 42 4.70 0.48 -18.62
CA PRO A 42 4.87 -0.52 -19.68
C PRO A 42 6.17 -1.31 -19.55
N TRP A 43 7.25 -0.68 -19.06
CA TRP A 43 8.51 -1.39 -18.81
C TRP A 43 8.37 -2.34 -17.62
N LEU A 44 7.76 -1.89 -16.53
CA LEU A 44 7.48 -2.72 -15.35
C LEU A 44 6.60 -3.92 -15.72
N ALA A 45 5.55 -3.74 -16.53
CA ALA A 45 4.69 -4.84 -16.96
C ALA A 45 5.46 -5.94 -17.70
N ARG A 46 6.33 -5.56 -18.64
CA ARG A 46 7.19 -6.52 -19.38
C ARG A 46 8.23 -7.18 -18.49
N THR A 47 8.88 -6.40 -17.62
CA THR A 47 9.93 -6.89 -16.72
C THR A 47 9.34 -7.88 -15.70
N CYS A 48 8.25 -7.51 -15.04
CA CYS A 48 7.53 -8.39 -14.11
C CYS A 48 7.12 -9.70 -14.79
N ALA A 49 6.61 -9.66 -16.03
CA ALA A 49 6.20 -10.87 -16.74
C ALA A 49 7.33 -11.90 -16.97
N ASN A 50 8.60 -11.47 -16.95
CA ASN A 50 9.76 -12.33 -17.18
C ASN A 50 10.36 -12.96 -15.91
N PHE A 51 10.08 -12.42 -14.73
CA PHE A 51 10.58 -12.95 -13.46
C PHE A 51 9.79 -14.16 -12.98
N ARG A 52 10.20 -14.87 -11.95
CA ARG A 52 9.30 -15.86 -11.30
C ARG A 52 8.33 -15.16 -10.35
N PRO A 53 7.15 -15.72 -10.04
CA PRO A 53 6.19 -15.10 -9.13
C PRO A 53 6.79 -14.62 -7.80
N GLN A 54 7.72 -15.39 -7.21
CA GLN A 54 8.38 -15.07 -5.93
C GLN A 54 9.45 -13.96 -6.05
N GLU A 55 9.87 -13.62 -7.27
CA GLU A 55 10.94 -12.65 -7.54
C GLU A 55 10.37 -11.27 -7.95
N ARG A 56 9.06 -11.18 -8.21
CA ARG A 56 8.40 -10.00 -8.81
C ARG A 56 8.00 -8.92 -7.81
N GLU A 57 7.95 -9.23 -6.51
CA GLU A 57 7.30 -8.42 -5.48
C GLU A 57 7.73 -6.95 -5.52
N ARG A 58 9.05 -6.72 -5.53
CA ARG A 58 9.63 -5.38 -5.56
C ARG A 58 9.17 -4.56 -6.76
N ALA A 59 9.14 -5.18 -7.94
CA ALA A 59 8.80 -4.53 -9.19
C ALA A 59 7.30 -4.21 -9.27
N VAL A 60 6.44 -5.14 -8.85
CA VAL A 60 4.98 -4.90 -8.85
C VAL A 60 4.56 -3.90 -7.78
N VAL A 61 5.24 -3.84 -6.63
CA VAL A 61 4.99 -2.83 -5.59
C VAL A 61 5.34 -1.43 -6.10
N LEU A 62 6.53 -1.25 -6.69
CA LEU A 62 6.91 0.03 -7.29
C LEU A 62 5.88 0.47 -8.35
N ALA A 63 5.46 -0.46 -9.20
CA ALA A 63 4.44 -0.18 -10.21
C ALA A 63 3.10 0.27 -9.62
N GLY A 64 2.68 -0.35 -8.50
CA GLY A 64 1.49 0.03 -7.77
C GLY A 64 1.58 1.46 -7.25
N PHE A 65 2.71 1.82 -6.64
CA PHE A 65 2.93 3.17 -6.09
C PHE A 65 2.95 4.23 -7.20
N ILE A 66 3.60 3.94 -8.33
CA ILE A 66 3.54 4.81 -9.51
C ILE A 66 2.10 4.94 -10.03
N ALA A 67 1.32 3.86 -10.04
CA ALA A 67 -0.06 3.88 -10.52
C ALA A 67 -1.01 4.67 -9.60
N VAL A 68 -0.75 4.68 -8.28
CA VAL A 68 -1.48 5.53 -7.30
C VAL A 68 -1.34 7.01 -7.66
N ASP A 69 -0.13 7.47 -7.99
CA ASP A 69 0.16 8.89 -8.25
C ASP A 69 0.07 9.29 -9.74
N ALA A 70 -0.26 8.35 -10.63
CA ALA A 70 -0.45 8.63 -12.04
C ALA A 70 -1.71 9.47 -12.30
N ASP A 71 -1.59 10.50 -13.13
CA ASP A 71 -2.76 11.30 -13.54
C ASP A 71 -3.77 10.48 -14.37
N GLU A 72 -5.02 10.95 -14.44
CA GLU A 72 -6.11 10.26 -15.15
C GLU A 72 -5.75 9.97 -16.61
N LYS A 73 -5.03 10.91 -17.26
CA LYS A 73 -4.57 10.75 -18.64
C LYS A 73 -3.59 9.58 -18.76
N SER A 74 -2.59 9.50 -17.90
CA SER A 74 -1.58 8.44 -17.90
C SER A 74 -2.19 7.10 -17.54
N ARG A 75 -3.12 7.05 -16.57
CA ARG A 75 -3.89 5.85 -16.26
C ARG A 75 -4.69 5.35 -17.46
N GLY A 76 -5.28 6.25 -18.24
CA GLY A 76 -5.98 5.91 -19.48
C GLY A 76 -5.04 5.41 -20.58
N VAL A 77 -3.85 6.02 -20.72
CA VAL A 77 -2.83 5.61 -21.70
C VAL A 77 -2.25 4.22 -21.38
N TYR A 78 -2.03 3.91 -20.10
CA TYR A 78 -1.37 2.68 -19.64
C TYR A 78 -2.34 1.67 -19.02
N ALA A 79 -3.64 1.73 -19.36
CA ALA A 79 -4.67 0.90 -18.74
C ALA A 79 -4.41 -0.61 -18.88
N ASP A 80 -3.94 -1.07 -20.04
CA ASP A 80 -3.61 -2.48 -20.28
C ASP A 80 -2.39 -2.94 -19.48
N ASP A 81 -1.39 -2.08 -19.33
CA ASP A 81 -0.19 -2.35 -18.52
C ASP A 81 -0.56 -2.41 -17.03
N ILE A 82 -1.40 -1.47 -16.55
CA ILE A 82 -1.95 -1.46 -15.18
C ILE A 82 -2.74 -2.75 -14.92
N ALA A 83 -3.60 -3.17 -15.84
CA ALA A 83 -4.37 -4.41 -15.71
C ALA A 83 -3.45 -5.65 -15.63
N SER A 84 -2.39 -5.68 -16.45
CA SER A 84 -1.41 -6.76 -16.45
C SER A 84 -0.63 -6.81 -15.14
N LEU A 85 -0.11 -5.67 -14.69
CA LEU A 85 0.62 -5.54 -13.42
C LEU A 85 -0.25 -5.98 -12.24
N ARG A 86 -1.51 -5.53 -12.20
CA ARG A 86 -2.48 -5.93 -11.18
C ARG A 86 -2.68 -7.44 -11.12
N ALA A 87 -2.79 -8.11 -12.26
CA ALA A 87 -2.92 -9.57 -12.31
C ALA A 87 -1.69 -10.25 -11.71
N LEU A 88 -0.49 -9.77 -12.03
CA LEU A 88 0.76 -10.29 -11.46
C LEU A 88 0.86 -10.04 -9.95
N THR A 89 0.40 -8.89 -9.45
CA THR A 89 0.36 -8.59 -8.01
C THR A 89 -0.59 -9.52 -7.26
N LEU A 90 -1.75 -9.86 -7.86
CA LEU A 90 -2.68 -10.81 -7.27
C LEU A 90 -2.10 -12.23 -7.17
N GLU A 91 -1.24 -12.64 -8.10
CA GLU A 91 -0.48 -13.90 -8.01
C GLU A 91 0.50 -13.87 -6.83
N CYS A 92 1.21 -12.75 -6.62
CA CYS A 92 2.09 -12.55 -5.47
C CYS A 92 1.31 -12.58 -4.14
N LEU A 93 0.18 -11.86 -4.06
CA LEU A 93 -0.70 -11.87 -2.87
C LEU A 93 -1.22 -13.26 -2.54
N SER A 94 -1.64 -14.02 -3.56
CA SER A 94 -2.12 -15.39 -3.38
C SER A 94 -1.04 -16.34 -2.86
N SER A 95 0.24 -15.96 -3.04
CA SER A 95 1.40 -16.70 -2.54
C SER A 95 1.84 -16.26 -1.14
N GLY A 96 1.18 -15.25 -0.54
CA GLY A 96 1.51 -14.68 0.77
C GLY A 96 2.59 -13.60 0.75
N GLY A 97 3.29 -13.39 -0.36
CA GLY A 97 4.46 -12.52 -0.35
C GLY A 97 5.59 -13.04 0.56
N SER A 98 6.71 -12.32 0.61
CA SER A 98 7.90 -12.74 1.37
C SER A 98 7.88 -12.42 2.87
N SER A 99 7.02 -11.50 3.32
CA SER A 99 6.90 -11.05 4.72
C SER A 99 5.59 -10.31 4.95
N ASP A 100 5.18 -10.12 6.22
CA ASP A 100 4.02 -9.27 6.58
C ASP A 100 4.10 -7.88 5.94
N THR A 101 5.28 -7.25 6.00
CA THR A 101 5.50 -5.92 5.44
C THR A 101 5.30 -5.90 3.92
N MET A 102 5.89 -6.89 3.24
CA MET A 102 5.73 -6.99 1.79
C MET A 102 4.28 -7.32 1.40
N PHE A 103 3.59 -8.14 2.18
CA PHE A 103 2.19 -8.46 1.96
C PHE A 103 1.30 -7.19 2.00
N VAL A 104 1.53 -6.31 2.98
CA VAL A 104 0.85 -5.02 3.07
C VAL A 104 1.16 -4.12 1.86
N TYR A 105 2.42 -4.07 1.41
CA TYR A 105 2.77 -3.35 0.18
C TYR A 105 2.11 -3.92 -1.08
N LEU A 106 1.96 -5.23 -1.18
CA LEU A 106 1.25 -5.87 -2.29
C LEU A 106 -0.24 -5.51 -2.27
N GLN A 107 -0.87 -5.43 -1.09
CA GLN A 107 -2.25 -4.95 -0.95
C GLN A 107 -2.39 -3.49 -1.40
N GLN A 108 -1.46 -2.62 -0.97
CA GLN A 108 -1.37 -1.23 -1.43
C GLN A 108 -1.22 -1.14 -2.95
N ALA A 109 -0.38 -1.97 -3.54
CA ALA A 109 -0.16 -1.97 -4.98
C ALA A 109 -1.45 -2.30 -5.75
N VAL A 110 -2.23 -3.30 -5.30
CA VAL A 110 -3.54 -3.62 -5.90
C VAL A 110 -4.50 -2.43 -5.80
N LEU A 111 -4.53 -1.74 -4.66
CA LEU A 111 -5.34 -0.54 -4.46
C LEU A 111 -4.92 0.58 -5.43
N GLY A 112 -3.62 0.77 -5.63
CA GLY A 112 -3.09 1.71 -6.62
C GLY A 112 -3.50 1.39 -8.04
N PHE A 113 -3.45 0.12 -8.44
CA PHE A 113 -3.95 -0.29 -9.75
C PHE A 113 -5.47 -0.11 -9.87
N ASP A 114 -6.22 -0.34 -8.79
CA ASP A 114 -7.67 -0.09 -8.72
C ASP A 114 -8.04 1.40 -8.73
N GLY A 115 -7.07 2.30 -8.50
CA GLY A 115 -7.27 3.75 -8.47
C GLY A 115 -7.73 4.28 -7.11
N ASP A 116 -7.53 3.52 -6.03
CA ASP A 116 -7.78 3.99 -4.67
C ASP A 116 -6.59 4.83 -4.19
N GLU A 117 -6.69 6.15 -4.38
CA GLU A 117 -5.64 7.11 -4.04
C GLU A 117 -5.43 7.30 -2.53
N VAL A 118 -6.42 6.90 -1.72
CA VAL A 118 -6.37 7.05 -0.25
C VAL A 118 -5.69 5.83 0.34
N TRP A 119 -6.29 4.64 0.22
CA TRP A 119 -5.75 3.44 0.84
C TRP A 119 -4.57 2.85 0.06
N GLY A 120 -4.38 3.23 -1.21
CA GLY A 120 -3.13 2.96 -1.93
C GLY A 120 -1.91 3.64 -1.30
N LYS A 121 -2.10 4.64 -0.43
CA LYS A 121 -1.03 5.33 0.33
C LYS A 121 -1.10 5.06 1.82
N GLU A 122 -2.29 5.18 2.40
CA GLU A 122 -2.47 5.20 3.85
C GLU A 122 -2.47 3.80 4.50
N LEU A 123 -2.53 2.72 3.71
CA LEU A 123 -2.47 1.36 4.26
C LEU A 123 -1.09 1.02 4.83
N ASP A 124 -0.03 1.79 4.49
CA ASP A 124 1.32 1.60 5.02
C ASP A 124 1.43 1.82 6.54
N ARG A 125 0.46 2.50 7.12
CA ARG A 125 0.35 2.67 8.58
C ARG A 125 0.25 1.33 9.33
N ILE A 126 -0.19 0.25 8.67
CA ILE A 126 -0.11 -1.10 9.22
C ILE A 126 1.35 -1.52 9.46
N ASN A 127 2.25 -1.19 8.53
CA ASN A 127 3.68 -1.47 8.64
C ASN A 127 4.35 -0.61 9.72
N ASP A 128 3.94 0.65 9.84
CA ASP A 128 4.39 1.53 10.93
C ASP A 128 3.96 1.00 12.31
N GLY A 129 2.81 0.31 12.36
CA GLY A 129 2.23 -0.24 13.58
C GLY A 129 1.56 0.83 14.46
N GLU A 130 1.47 2.06 13.98
CA GLU A 130 0.79 3.19 14.62
C GLU A 130 0.20 4.15 13.59
N VAL A 131 -0.79 4.93 14.02
CA VAL A 131 -1.50 5.90 13.19
C VAL A 131 -1.76 7.17 14.00
N ASP A 132 -1.36 8.31 13.46
CA ASP A 132 -1.81 9.61 13.95
C ASP A 132 -3.24 9.89 13.50
N VAL A 133 -4.11 10.16 14.47
CA VAL A 133 -5.50 10.59 14.25
C VAL A 133 -5.82 11.82 15.09
N GLN A 134 -6.73 12.66 14.62
CA GLN A 134 -7.26 13.76 15.40
C GLN A 134 -8.67 13.42 15.88
N CYS A 135 -8.97 13.67 17.15
CA CYS A 135 -10.33 13.48 17.64
C CYS A 135 -11.28 14.52 17.02
N PRO A 136 -12.36 14.10 16.33
CA PRO A 136 -13.25 15.04 15.62
C PRO A 136 -14.06 15.94 16.56
N ALA A 137 -14.21 15.56 17.84
CA ALA A 137 -14.99 16.32 18.81
C ALA A 137 -14.18 17.39 19.58
N CYS A 138 -12.90 17.13 19.85
CA CYS A 138 -12.07 18.04 20.67
C CYS A 138 -10.75 18.46 20.01
N ALA A 139 -10.52 18.06 18.76
CA ALA A 139 -9.33 18.34 17.96
C ALA A 139 -8.01 17.91 18.62
N LYS A 140 -8.07 16.94 19.54
CA LYS A 140 -6.86 16.40 20.17
C LYS A 140 -6.19 15.40 19.24
N ASP A 141 -4.91 15.63 18.95
CA ASP A 141 -4.08 14.65 18.24
C ASP A 141 -3.75 13.47 19.16
N LEU A 142 -3.88 12.27 18.61
CA LEU A 142 -3.72 11.00 19.28
C LEU A 142 -2.87 10.08 18.41
N LEU A 143 -1.79 9.55 18.98
CA LEU A 143 -1.03 8.46 18.37
C LEU A 143 -1.63 7.13 18.82
N VAL A 144 -2.11 6.36 17.85
CA VAL A 144 -2.86 5.12 18.10
C VAL A 144 -2.02 3.93 17.69
N ASN A 145 -1.76 3.03 18.62
CA ASN A 145 -1.03 1.80 18.34
C ASN A 145 -1.95 0.74 17.69
N LEU A 146 -1.50 0.16 16.59
CA LEU A 146 -2.20 -0.86 15.81
C LEU A 146 -1.74 -2.29 16.12
N GLN A 147 -0.77 -2.45 17.03
CA GLN A 147 -0.28 -3.74 17.47
C GLN A 147 -1.05 -4.23 18.70
N SER A 148 -1.28 -5.55 18.78
CA SER A 148 -2.12 -6.15 19.82
C SER A 148 -1.65 -5.83 21.25
N GLY A 149 -2.59 -5.51 22.14
CA GLY A 149 -2.36 -5.51 23.59
C GLY A 149 -2.22 -4.16 24.31
N GLY A 150 -2.43 -3.03 23.62
CA GLY A 150 -2.34 -1.70 24.25
C GLY A 150 -3.35 -0.64 23.79
N SER A 151 -4.19 -0.92 22.80
CA SER A 151 -5.01 0.11 22.16
C SER A 151 -6.39 0.26 22.81
N SER A 152 -6.86 1.51 22.98
CA SER A 152 -8.25 1.83 23.40
C SER A 152 -9.25 1.65 22.25
N ILE A 153 -8.94 0.75 21.33
CA ILE A 153 -9.70 0.48 20.11
C ILE A 153 -10.50 -0.80 20.34
N GLU A 154 -11.79 -0.71 20.05
CA GLU A 154 -12.63 -1.86 19.81
C GLU A 154 -12.35 -2.37 18.38
N PRO A 155 -11.79 -3.59 18.21
CA PRO A 155 -11.48 -4.14 16.90
C PRO A 155 -12.73 -4.26 16.02
N GLY A 156 -12.61 -3.90 14.75
CA GLY A 156 -13.72 -3.95 13.81
C GLY A 156 -13.27 -3.78 12.35
N LEU A 157 -14.18 -4.11 11.44
CA LEU A 157 -13.97 -3.97 9.98
C LEU A 157 -15.08 -3.06 9.44
N SER A 158 -14.91 -1.76 9.64
CA SER A 158 -15.93 -0.73 9.35
C SER A 158 -16.28 -0.55 7.87
N SER A 159 -15.58 -1.21 6.94
CA SER A 159 -15.82 -1.11 5.49
C SER A 159 -15.70 -2.45 4.76
N GLN A 160 -16.24 -2.51 3.54
CA GLN A 160 -16.06 -3.67 2.65
C GLN A 160 -14.58 -3.86 2.27
N LEU A 161 -13.85 -2.75 2.09
CA LEU A 161 -12.41 -2.78 1.87
C LEU A 161 -11.70 -3.47 3.04
N ALA A 162 -11.98 -3.06 4.28
CA ALA A 162 -11.42 -3.66 5.48
C ALA A 162 -11.69 -5.17 5.53
N THR A 163 -12.93 -5.57 5.24
CA THR A 163 -13.33 -6.99 5.20
C THR A 163 -12.54 -7.77 4.16
N ARG A 164 -12.35 -7.22 2.96
CA ARG A 164 -11.56 -7.84 1.90
C ARG A 164 -10.10 -7.99 2.32
N LEU A 165 -9.44 -6.91 2.73
CA LEU A 165 -8.01 -6.91 3.09
C LEU A 165 -7.73 -7.88 4.25
N HIS A 166 -8.63 -7.92 5.24
CA HIS A 166 -8.54 -8.84 6.37
C HIS A 166 -8.69 -10.30 5.93
N ALA A 167 -9.64 -10.60 5.05
CA ALA A 167 -9.85 -11.95 4.53
C ALA A 167 -8.65 -12.42 3.70
N GLU A 168 -8.08 -11.54 2.85
CA GLU A 168 -6.86 -11.80 2.10
C GLU A 168 -5.70 -12.17 3.04
N ALA A 169 -5.47 -11.37 4.08
CA ALA A 169 -4.41 -11.62 5.08
C ALA A 169 -4.58 -12.99 5.78
N LEU A 170 -5.80 -13.31 6.23
CA LEU A 170 -6.07 -14.59 6.88
C LEU A 170 -5.91 -15.79 5.94
N GLN A 171 -6.27 -15.64 4.67
CA GLN A 171 -6.24 -16.74 3.69
C GLN A 171 -4.81 -17.28 3.49
N VAL A 172 -3.80 -16.42 3.62
CA VAL A 172 -2.39 -16.77 3.42
C VAL A 172 -1.57 -16.79 4.72
N GLY A 173 -2.22 -16.57 5.88
CA GLY A 173 -1.62 -16.75 7.21
C GLY A 173 -0.95 -15.52 7.84
N HIS A 174 -1.23 -14.31 7.37
CA HIS A 174 -0.74 -13.06 7.99
C HIS A 174 -1.66 -12.60 9.13
N GLU A 175 -1.64 -13.33 10.25
CA GLU A 175 -2.54 -13.09 11.38
C GLU A 175 -2.27 -11.76 12.10
N SER A 176 -1.01 -11.34 12.14
CA SER A 176 -0.56 -10.02 12.63
C SER A 176 -1.16 -8.87 11.81
N VAL A 177 -1.08 -8.96 10.47
CA VAL A 177 -1.65 -8.00 9.52
C VAL A 177 -3.17 -7.98 9.65
N ALA A 178 -3.81 -9.16 9.70
CA ALA A 178 -5.24 -9.27 9.91
C ALA A 178 -5.68 -8.58 11.23
N ALA A 179 -4.96 -8.81 12.33
CA ALA A 179 -5.24 -8.13 13.59
C ALA A 179 -5.06 -6.60 13.47
N ALA A 180 -3.96 -6.13 12.89
CA ALA A 180 -3.71 -4.70 12.68
C ALA A 180 -4.81 -4.03 11.85
N LEU A 181 -5.34 -4.70 10.82
CA LEU A 181 -6.48 -4.22 10.03
C LEU A 181 -7.73 -4.03 10.90
N THR A 182 -8.01 -4.92 11.86
CA THR A 182 -9.15 -4.74 12.77
C THR A 182 -8.99 -3.55 13.71
N TYR A 183 -7.76 -3.13 14.00
CA TYR A 183 -7.49 -1.94 14.80
C TYR A 183 -7.59 -0.66 13.95
N LEU A 184 -7.00 -0.66 12.75
CA LEU A 184 -7.04 0.48 11.83
C LEU A 184 -8.47 0.80 11.39
N PHE A 185 -9.28 -0.22 11.12
CA PHE A 185 -10.70 -0.07 10.76
C PHE A 185 -11.66 -0.22 11.95
N GLY A 186 -11.10 -0.25 13.17
CA GLY A 186 -11.84 -0.33 14.42
C GLY A 186 -12.37 1.01 14.91
N ARG A 187 -13.01 0.97 16.08
CA ARG A 187 -13.62 2.15 16.73
C ARG A 187 -12.87 2.48 18.01
N MET A 188 -12.53 3.73 18.23
CA MET A 188 -11.88 4.18 19.46
C MET A 188 -12.72 5.22 20.20
N SER A 189 -12.56 5.27 21.53
CA SER A 189 -13.08 6.36 22.36
C SER A 189 -11.94 7.31 22.71
N CYS A 190 -12.12 8.60 22.43
CA CYS A 190 -11.13 9.62 22.77
C CYS A 190 -10.84 9.59 24.29
N PRO A 191 -9.58 9.44 24.72
CA PRO A 191 -9.25 9.41 26.15
C PRO A 191 -9.43 10.77 26.84
N VAL A 192 -9.62 11.85 26.06
CA VAL A 192 -9.78 13.22 26.59
C VAL A 192 -11.25 13.60 26.74
N CYS A 193 -12.07 13.43 25.70
CA CYS A 193 -13.47 13.86 25.71
C CYS A 193 -14.50 12.71 25.71
N GLY A 194 -14.04 11.46 25.57
CA GLY A 194 -14.91 10.27 25.52
C GLY A 194 -15.67 10.08 24.20
N ALA A 195 -15.53 10.97 23.22
CA ALA A 195 -16.20 10.82 21.92
C ALA A 195 -15.69 9.58 21.18
N ALA A 196 -16.60 8.77 20.64
CA ALA A 196 -16.26 7.56 19.91
C ALA A 196 -16.25 7.81 18.40
N PHE A 197 -15.20 7.39 17.71
CA PHE A 197 -15.00 7.59 16.27
C PHE A 197 -14.26 6.39 15.64
N ASN A 198 -14.32 6.25 14.31
CA ASN A 198 -13.58 5.21 13.59
C ASN A 198 -12.16 5.71 13.31
N VAL A 199 -11.16 4.86 13.55
CA VAL A 199 -9.75 5.23 13.36
C VAL A 199 -9.45 5.57 11.90
N ALA A 200 -9.92 4.72 10.97
CA ALA A 200 -9.76 4.88 9.54
C ALA A 200 -10.32 6.20 8.95
N ASP A 201 -11.44 6.69 9.47
CA ASP A 201 -12.06 7.93 8.99
C ASP A 201 -11.14 9.14 9.28
N GLU A 202 -10.56 9.18 10.48
CA GLU A 202 -9.67 10.26 10.91
C GLU A 202 -8.23 10.08 10.39
N ALA A 203 -7.78 8.84 10.16
CA ALA A 203 -6.47 8.52 9.60
C ALA A 203 -6.29 9.07 8.17
N THR A 204 -7.38 9.04 7.39
CA THR A 204 -7.39 9.46 5.97
C THR A 204 -7.72 10.95 5.80
N GLY A 205 -7.91 11.68 6.90
CA GLY A 205 -8.32 13.09 6.88
C GLY A 205 -9.72 13.30 6.29
N SER A 206 -10.59 12.29 6.31
CA SER A 206 -11.97 12.45 5.87
C SER A 206 -12.66 13.44 6.83
N PRO A 207 -13.14 14.61 6.36
CA PRO A 207 -13.82 15.54 7.25
C PRO A 207 -15.10 14.88 7.75
N SER A 208 -15.16 14.67 9.06
CA SER A 208 -16.37 14.30 9.78
C SER A 208 -17.47 15.33 9.43
N ARG A 209 -18.48 14.89 8.67
CA ARG A 209 -19.65 15.71 8.32
C ARG A 209 -20.57 15.91 9.52
#